data_AF-A0A1M5C9W5-F1
#
_entry.id   AF-A0A1M5C9W5-F1
#
_cell.length_a   1.000
_cell.length_b   1.000
_cell.length_c   1.000
_cell.angle_alpha   90.00
_cell.angle_beta   90.00
_cell.angle_gamma   90.00
#
_symmetry.space_group_name_H-M   'P 1'
#
loop_
_entity.id
_entity.type
_entity.pdbx_description
1 polymer ?
#
loop_
_entity_poly.entity_id
_entity_poly.type
_entity_poly.pdbx_seq_one_letter_code
_entity_poly.pdbx_strand_id
1 'polypeptide(L)' 'MVIAYNFNISLEDYAARGINNAFPRINRCPHCRGMVNLLRHGFYWRNAIEGEKLYRIP' A
#
# COMPACT_ATOMS: atom_id res chain seq x y z
N MET A 1 -1.03 13.43 0.38
CA MET A 1 -1.18 12.86 -0.97
C MET A 1 -1.47 11.38 -0.82
N VAL A 2 -2.66 10.93 -1.23
CA VAL A 2 -3.04 9.52 -1.22
C VAL A 2 -2.97 9.02 -2.65
N ILE A 3 -2.14 7.99 -2.91
CA ILE A 3 -2.11 7.31 -4.20
C ILE A 3 -2.91 6.03 -4.06
N ALA A 4 -4.04 5.94 -4.77
CA ALA A 4 -4.77 4.68 -4.90
C ALA A 4 -3.95 3.74 -5.79
N TYR A 5 -3.70 2.53 -5.29
CA TYR A 5 -2.99 1.49 -6.03
C TYR A 5 -3.74 0.17 -5.85
N ASN A 6 -4.08 -0.47 -6.96
CA ASN A 6 -4.71 -1.78 -6.95
C ASN A 6 -3.64 -2.85 -7.14
N PHE A 7 -3.47 -3.71 -6.14
CA PHE A 7 -2.55 -4.85 -6.20
C PHE A 7 -3.11 -6.03 -7.02
N ASN A 8 -4.41 -6.03 -7.32
CA ASN A 8 -5.12 -7.11 -8.00
C ASN A 8 -4.94 -8.48 -7.29
N ILE A 9 -5.00 -8.48 -5.96
CA ILE A 9 -4.92 -9.65 -5.08
C ILE A 9 -6.04 -9.61 -4.03
N SER A 10 -6.30 -10.75 -3.38
CA SER A 10 -7.28 -10.83 -2.29
C SER A 10 -6.80 -10.10 -1.02
N LEU A 11 -7.72 -9.81 -0.10
CA LEU A 11 -7.37 -9.27 1.22
C LEU A 11 -6.53 -10.25 2.05
N GLU A 12 -6.75 -11.55 1.86
CA GLU A 12 -5.96 -12.62 2.46
C GLU A 12 -4.51 -12.61 1.99
N ASP A 13 -4.29 -12.53 0.68
CA ASP A 13 -2.95 -12.41 0.09
C ASP A 13 -2.26 -11.12 0.52
N TYR A 14 -3.02 -10.01 0.60
CA TYR A 14 -2.47 -8.76 1.08
C TYR A 14 -2.00 -8.94 2.53
N ALA A 15 -2.86 -9.45 3.42
CA ALA A 15 -2.53 -9.64 4.83
C ALA A 15 -1.32 -10.57 5.02
N ALA A 16 -1.21 -11.64 4.22
CA ALA A 16 -0.09 -12.56 4.24
C ALA A 16 1.24 -11.91 3.79
N ARG A 17 1.19 -11.04 2.75
CA ARG A 17 2.39 -10.35 2.23
C ARG A 17 2.80 -9.16 3.10
N GLY A 18 1.83 -8.45 3.69
CA GLY A 18 2.04 -7.28 4.53
C GLY A 18 2.98 -6.24 3.90
N ILE A 19 4.04 -5.87 4.62
CA ILE A 19 5.05 -4.91 4.15
C ILE A 19 5.91 -5.42 2.98
N ASN A 20 5.91 -6.72 2.72
CA ASN A 20 6.66 -7.33 1.61
C ASN A 20 5.88 -7.30 0.29
N ASN A 21 4.74 -6.61 0.23
CA ASN A 21 4.00 -6.43 -1.01
C ASN A 21 4.75 -5.52 -2.01
N ALA A 22 4.42 -5.63 -3.30
CA ALA A 22 5.08 -4.88 -4.36
C ALA A 22 4.53 -3.44 -4.46
N PHE A 23 4.84 -2.61 -3.47
CA PHE A 23 4.37 -1.22 -3.43
C PHE A 23 4.93 -0.39 -4.59
N PRO A 24 4.14 0.55 -5.14
CA PRO A 24 4.61 1.42 -6.20
C PRO A 24 5.75 2.32 -5.70
N ARG A 25 6.83 2.39 -6.48
CA ARG A 25 7.93 3.32 -6.24
C ARG A 25 7.59 4.69 -6.81
N ILE A 26 7.60 5.69 -5.94
CA ILE A 26 7.38 7.09 -6.34
C ILE A 26 8.76 7.74 -6.48
N ASN A 27 9.20 7.91 -7.72
CA ASN A 27 10.47 8.56 -8.09
C ASN A 27 10.29 10.01 -8.54
N ARG A 28 9.05 10.47 -8.68
CA ARG A 28 8.69 11.83 -9.05
C ARG A 28 7.54 12.31 -8.18
N CYS A 29 7.72 13.46 -7.54
CA CYS A 29 6.65 14.11 -6.80
C CYS A 29 5.56 14.56 -7.80
N PRO A 30 4.28 14.17 -7.65
CA PRO A 30 3.24 14.59 -8.58
C PRO A 30 2.82 16.05 -8.40
N HIS A 31 3.27 16.74 -7.33
CA HIS A 31 3.00 18.16 -7.13
C HIS A 31 4.06 19.06 -7.76
N CYS A 32 5.33 18.89 -7.39
CA CYS A 32 6.43 19.74 -7.88
C CYS A 32 7.22 19.14 -9.05
N ARG A 33 6.95 17.89 -9.45
CA ARG A 33 7.68 17.13 -10.49
C ARG A 33 9.17 16.90 -10.23
N GLY A 34 9.65 17.25 -9.03
CA GLY A 34 11.00 16.95 -8.58
C GLY A 34 11.27 15.44 -8.61
N MET A 35 12.43 15.06 -9.13
CA MET A 35 12.91 13.68 -9.09
C MET A 35 13.45 13.42 -7.68
N VAL A 36 12.73 12.60 -6.92
CA VAL A 36 13.10 12.22 -5.56
C VAL A 36 12.64 10.79 -5.33
N ASN A 37 13.51 9.96 -4.77
CA ASN A 37 13.12 8.65 -4.29
C ASN A 37 12.51 8.80 -2.90
N LEU A 38 11.21 8.56 -2.79
CA LEU A 38 10.56 8.44 -1.48
C LEU A 38 10.97 7.12 -0.83
N LEU A 39 11.93 7.18 0.09
CA LEU A 39 12.49 6.02 0.80
C LEU A 39 11.55 5.42 1.84
N ARG A 40 10.53 6.18 2.27
CA ARG A 40 9.57 5.76 3.30
C ARG A 40 8.19 5.69 2.68
N HIS A 41 7.64 4.48 2.62
CA HIS A 41 6.21 4.28 2.45
C HIS A 41 5.61 4.41 3.86
N GLY A 42 4.75 5.41 4.09
CA GLY A 42 4.04 5.53 5.36
C GLY A 42 3.11 4.34 5.51
N PHE A 43 3.55 3.31 6.23
CA PHE A 43 2.73 2.16 6.56
C PHE A 43 1.82 2.55 7.72
N TYR A 44 0.53 2.56 7.44
CA TYR A 44 -0.50 2.62 8.46
C TYR A 44 -1.19 1.27 8.49
N TRP A 45 -1.32 0.73 9.69
CA TRP A 45 -2.16 -0.43 9.93
C TRP A 45 -3.59 -0.16 9.46
N ARG A 46 -4.17 -1.15 8.80
CA ARG A 46 -5.52 -1.10 8.25
C ARG A 46 -6.31 -2.31 8.71
N ASN A 47 -7.56 -2.09 9.06
CA ASN A 47 -8.52 -3.16 9.31
C ASN A 47 -9.41 -3.28 8.07
N ALA A 48 -9.53 -4.49 7.53
CA ALA A 48 -10.37 -4.78 6.38
C ALA A 48 -11.34 -5.91 6.70
N ILE A 49 -12.54 -5.85 6.12
CA ILE A 49 -13.61 -6.83 6.32
C ILE A 49 -14.00 -7.36 4.94
N GLU A 50 -14.04 -8.68 4.80
CA GLU A 50 -14.51 -9.36 3.58
C GLU A 50 -15.48 -10.47 3.97
N GLY A 51 -16.78 -10.23 3.77
CA GLY A 51 -17.83 -11.11 4.30
C GLY A 51 -17.72 -11.23 5.82
N GLU A 52 -17.53 -12.45 6.32
CA GLU A 52 -17.35 -12.74 7.76
C GLU A 52 -15.88 -12.71 8.22
N LYS A 53 -14.92 -12.47 7.31
CA LYS A 53 -13.49 -12.45 7.64
C LYS A 53 -13.02 -11.04 8.03
N LEU A 54 -12.17 -10.98 9.05
CA LEU A 54 -11.52 -9.77 9.54
C LEU A 54 -10.01 -9.87 9.31
N TYR A 55 -9.43 -8.85 8.69
CA TYR A 55 -8.00 -8.78 8.38
C TYR A 55 -7.39 -7.56 9.06
N ARG A 56 -6.20 -7.74 9.64
CA ARG A 56 -5.36 -6.65 10.15
C ARG A 56 -4.08 -6.59 9.32
N ILE A 57 -3.99 -5.56 8.48
CA ILE A 57 -2.98 -5.42 7.43
C ILE A 57 -1.96 -4.34 7.86
N PRO A 58 -0.65 -4.63 7.86
CA PRO A 58 0.38 -3.64 8.10
C PRO A 58 0.62 -2.68 6.91
#